data_AF-A0A952TU49-F1
#
_entry.id   AF-A0A952TU49-F1
#
_cell.length_a   1.000
_cell.length_b   1.000
_cell.length_c   1.000
_cell.angle_alpha   90.00
_cell.angle_beta   90.00
_cell.angle_gamma   90.00
#
_symmetry.space_group_name_H-M   'P 1'
#
loop_
_entity.id
_entity.type
_entity.pdbx_description
1 polymer ?
#
loop_
_entity_poly.entity_id
_entity_poly.type
_entity_poly.pdbx_seq_one_letter_code
_entity_poly.pdbx_strand_id
1 'polypeptide(L)'
;MKSILSFLTLTFAAAAAVATPDISCKAIYRTVENDRLIETVAAMPLADRTPGHERFSVDHEGRHFSVLLEGTTSALVQIVQPPNYTQGLVMRASPDAQGRLNLAEVLGYTVYKIECLKK
;
A
#
# COMPACT_ATOMS: atom_id res chain seq x y z
N MET A 1 -64.41 -10.84 -15.47
CA MET A 1 -63.06 -10.34 -15.80
C MET A 1 -62.42 -9.81 -14.53
N LYS A 2 -61.44 -10.52 -13.95
CA LYS A 2 -60.65 -10.03 -12.82
C LYS A 2 -59.18 -10.31 -13.14
N SER A 3 -58.50 -9.23 -13.51
CA SER A 3 -57.06 -9.16 -13.72
C SER A 3 -56.38 -9.29 -12.36
N ILE A 4 -55.46 -10.24 -12.19
CA ILE A 4 -54.59 -10.31 -11.02
C ILE A 4 -53.17 -10.09 -11.54
N LEU A 5 -52.69 -8.88 -11.26
CA LEU A 5 -51.37 -8.34 -11.57
C LEU A 5 -50.26 -9.26 -11.05
N SER A 6 -49.33 -9.57 -11.95
CA SER A 6 -48.02 -10.12 -11.65
C SER A 6 -47.26 -9.28 -10.61
N PHE A 7 -46.80 -9.91 -9.54
CA PHE A 7 -45.76 -9.37 -8.66
C PHE A 7 -44.43 -10.03 -9.03
N LEU A 8 -43.68 -9.39 -9.94
CA LEU A 8 -42.31 -9.77 -10.24
C LEU A 8 -41.41 -9.11 -9.18
N THR A 9 -41.08 -9.83 -8.11
CA THR A 9 -40.13 -9.35 -7.11
C THR A 9 -38.71 -9.43 -7.68
N LEU A 10 -38.21 -8.32 -8.23
CA LEU A 10 -36.78 -8.14 -8.49
C LEU A 10 -36.05 -8.04 -7.16
N THR A 11 -35.44 -9.14 -6.71
CA THR A 11 -34.43 -9.11 -5.66
C THR A 11 -33.17 -8.50 -6.24
N PHE A 12 -33.02 -7.18 -6.11
CA PHE A 12 -31.73 -6.53 -6.27
C PHE A 12 -30.79 -7.10 -5.21
N ALA A 13 -29.87 -7.96 -5.63
CA ALA A 13 -28.72 -8.33 -4.82
C ALA A 13 -27.93 -7.05 -4.55
N ALA A 14 -28.12 -6.46 -3.38
CA ALA A 14 -27.25 -5.42 -2.88
C ALA A 14 -25.87 -6.06 -2.70
N ALA A 15 -25.00 -5.91 -3.71
CA ALA A 15 -23.59 -6.19 -3.57
C ALA A 15 -23.10 -5.31 -2.42
N ALA A 16 -22.77 -5.93 -1.29
CA ALA A 16 -22.12 -5.26 -0.20
C ALA A 16 -20.82 -4.67 -0.75
N ALA A 17 -20.82 -3.36 -1.01
CA ALA A 17 -19.62 -2.60 -1.22
C ALA A 17 -18.87 -2.68 0.11
N VAL A 18 -17.97 -3.67 0.22
CA VAL A 18 -17.06 -3.79 1.35
C VAL A 18 -16.21 -2.54 1.28
N ALA A 19 -16.53 -1.56 2.12
CA ALA A 19 -15.73 -0.35 2.25
C ALA A 19 -14.32 -0.80 2.62
N THR A 20 -13.39 -0.70 1.67
CA THR A 20 -11.98 -0.94 1.90
C THR A 20 -11.54 0.03 3.00
N PRO A 21 -10.85 -0.45 4.05
CA PRO A 21 -10.33 0.42 5.10
C PRO A 21 -9.56 1.60 4.50
N ASP A 22 -9.64 2.79 5.11
CA ASP A 22 -8.76 3.89 4.72
C ASP A 22 -7.33 3.54 5.17
N ILE A 23 -6.45 3.18 4.23
CA ILE A 23 -5.07 2.82 4.51
C ILE A 23 -4.18 4.03 4.22
N SER A 24 -3.30 4.35 5.17
CA SER A 24 -2.31 5.41 5.04
C SER A 24 -0.91 4.80 5.03
N CYS A 25 -0.18 4.98 3.94
CA CYS A 25 1.21 4.56 3.81
C CYS A 25 2.17 5.76 3.83
N LYS A 26 3.38 5.56 4.36
CA LYS A 26 4.48 6.51 4.28
C LYS A 26 5.82 5.80 4.11
N ALA A 27 6.71 6.44 3.35
CA ALA A 27 8.11 6.07 3.21
C ALA A 27 8.94 6.94 4.16
N ILE A 28 9.89 6.32 4.85
CA ILE A 28 10.83 6.96 5.76
C ILE A 28 12.23 6.61 5.25
N TYR A 29 13.02 7.63 4.99
CA TYR A 29 14.43 7.52 4.59
C TYR A 29 15.29 8.04 5.73
N ARG A 30 16.27 7.25 6.17
CA ARG A 30 17.24 7.67 7.18
C ARG A 30 18.66 7.42 6.69
N THR A 31 19.53 8.39 6.89
CA THR A 31 20.95 8.29 6.52
C THR A 31 21.81 9.04 7.53
N VAL A 32 23.12 8.77 7.55
CA VAL A 32 24.09 9.55 8.30
C VAL A 32 24.88 10.42 7.33
N GLU A 33 24.83 11.74 7.53
CA GLU A 33 25.57 12.72 6.74
C GLU A 33 26.33 13.65 7.69
N ASN A 34 27.65 13.76 7.52
CA ASN A 34 28.53 14.60 8.35
C ASN A 34 28.30 14.38 9.86
N ASP A 35 28.32 13.10 10.28
CA ASP A 35 28.08 12.65 11.66
C ASP A 35 26.71 13.04 12.24
N ARG A 36 25.73 13.35 11.39
CA ARG A 36 24.35 13.64 11.80
C ARG A 36 23.38 12.66 11.18
N LEU A 37 22.42 12.20 11.98
CA LEU A 37 21.28 11.44 11.48
C LEU A 37 20.32 12.39 10.77
N ILE A 38 20.05 12.10 9.50
CA ILE A 38 19.02 12.74 8.69
C ILE A 38 17.86 11.77 8.54
N GLU A 39 16.63 12.25 8.76
CA GLU A 39 15.40 11.51 8.52
C GLU A 39 14.46 12.37 7.67
N THR A 40 13.98 11.81 6.55
CA THR A 40 12.94 12.42 5.73
C THR A 40 11.77 11.45 5.57
N VAL A 41 10.56 12.01 5.52
CA VAL A 41 9.32 11.24 5.49
C VAL A 41 8.48 11.73 4.32
N ALA A 42 7.99 10.80 3.51
CA ALA A 42 7.09 11.07 2.40
C ALA A 42 5.80 10.27 2.54
N ALA A 43 4.65 10.94 2.38
CA ALA A 43 3.37 10.26 2.26
C ALA A 43 3.34 9.47 0.95
N MET A 44 2.83 8.23 1.01
CA MET A 44 2.66 7.37 -0.16
C MET A 44 1.19 7.40 -0.58
N PRO A 45 0.80 8.21 -1.59
CA PRO A 45 -0.56 8.24 -2.08
C PRO A 45 -0.97 6.89 -2.71
N LEU A 46 -2.28 6.63 -2.71
CA LEU A 46 -2.86 5.53 -3.48
C LEU A 46 -2.64 5.80 -4.98
N ALA A 47 -1.87 4.93 -5.64
CA ALA A 47 -1.54 5.01 -7.05
C ALA A 47 -2.56 4.26 -7.91
N ASP A 48 -2.95 3.05 -7.49
CA ASP A 48 -3.99 2.26 -8.15
C ASP A 48 -4.76 1.37 -7.16
N ARG A 49 -5.98 1.01 -7.54
CA ARG A 49 -6.86 0.12 -6.78
C ARG A 49 -7.63 -0.78 -7.74
N THR A 50 -7.57 -2.09 -7.48
CA THR A 50 -8.42 -3.09 -8.12
C THR A 50 -9.02 -4.00 -7.03
N PRO A 51 -10.07 -4.79 -7.32
CA PRO A 51 -10.62 -5.70 -6.31
C PRO A 51 -9.54 -6.58 -5.67
N GLY A 52 -9.40 -6.49 -4.35
CA GLY A 52 -8.40 -7.23 -3.59
C GLY A 52 -6.96 -6.70 -3.66
N HIS A 53 -6.70 -5.60 -4.39
CA HIS A 53 -5.35 -5.06 -4.52
C HIS A 53 -5.31 -3.53 -4.42
N GLU A 54 -4.37 -3.01 -3.65
CA GLU A 54 -4.15 -1.56 -3.51
C GLU A 54 -2.66 -1.26 -3.62
N ARG A 55 -2.30 -0.34 -4.52
CA ARG A 55 -0.91 0.12 -4.66
C ARG A 55 -0.75 1.51 -4.10
N PHE A 56 0.24 1.68 -3.23
CA PHE A 56 0.70 2.97 -2.73
C PHE A 56 2.12 3.21 -3.22
N SER A 57 2.42 4.40 -3.75
CA SER A 57 3.75 4.67 -4.26
C SER A 57 4.17 6.13 -4.17
N VAL A 58 5.46 6.37 -4.02
CA VAL A 58 6.06 7.72 -4.05
C VAL A 58 7.51 7.65 -4.54
N ASP A 59 7.93 8.69 -5.26
CA ASP A 59 9.35 8.95 -5.50
C ASP A 59 9.88 9.85 -4.39
N HIS A 60 10.91 9.41 -3.68
CA HIS A 60 11.48 10.12 -2.54
C HIS A 60 12.98 9.82 -2.43
N GLU A 61 13.82 10.84 -2.20
CA GLU A 61 15.29 10.70 -2.06
C GLU A 61 15.96 9.88 -3.17
N GLY A 62 15.54 10.09 -4.43
CA GLY A 62 16.10 9.38 -5.59
C GLY A 62 15.78 7.88 -5.63
N ARG A 63 14.70 7.46 -4.95
CA ARG A 63 14.17 6.09 -4.97
C ARG A 63 12.67 6.12 -5.24
N HIS A 64 12.20 5.06 -5.87
CA HIS A 64 10.79 4.76 -5.98
C HIS A 64 10.41 3.74 -4.90
N PHE A 65 9.47 4.11 -4.05
CA PHE A 65 8.87 3.24 -3.05
C PHE A 65 7.49 2.82 -3.55
N SER A 66 7.21 1.52 -3.49
CA SER A 66 5.91 0.96 -3.86
C SER A 66 5.51 -0.15 -2.91
N VAL A 67 4.25 -0.15 -2.49
CA VAL A 67 3.61 -1.22 -1.72
C VAL A 67 2.36 -1.63 -2.47
N LEU A 68 2.34 -2.87 -2.96
CA LEU A 68 1.14 -3.51 -3.46
C LEU A 68 0.58 -4.42 -2.36
N LEU A 69 -0.50 -4.00 -1.72
CA LEU A 69 -1.26 -4.84 -0.80
C LEU A 69 -2.10 -5.83 -1.60
N GLU A 70 -1.98 -7.12 -1.29
CA GLU A 70 -2.74 -8.23 -1.87
C GLU A 70 -3.71 -8.73 -0.79
N GLY A 71 -4.86 -8.08 -0.67
CA GLY A 71 -5.84 -8.30 0.40
C GLY A 71 -5.31 -7.83 1.77
N THR A 72 -5.55 -8.61 2.82
CA THR A 72 -5.15 -8.28 4.19
C THR A 72 -3.95 -9.08 4.69
N THR A 73 -3.38 -9.96 3.87
CA THR A 73 -2.44 -11.00 4.32
C THR A 73 -1.05 -10.90 3.69
N SER A 74 -0.94 -10.25 2.52
CA SER A 74 0.29 -10.17 1.75
C SER A 74 0.49 -8.76 1.21
N ALA A 75 1.75 -8.37 1.10
CA ALA A 75 2.20 -7.15 0.46
C ALA A 75 3.45 -7.46 -0.38
N LEU A 76 3.50 -6.97 -1.61
CA LEU A 76 4.73 -6.87 -2.39
C LEU A 76 5.29 -5.45 -2.22
N VAL A 77 6.51 -5.36 -1.69
CA VAL A 77 7.19 -4.11 -1.41
C VAL A 77 8.37 -3.94 -2.35
N GLN A 78 8.50 -2.75 -2.93
CA GLN A 78 9.60 -2.38 -3.83
C GLN A 78 10.23 -1.07 -3.36
N ILE A 79 11.55 -1.06 -3.27
CA ILE A 79 12.37 0.13 -2.97
C ILE A 79 13.50 0.12 -4.00
N VAL A 80 13.29 0.84 -5.11
CA VAL A 80 14.12 0.68 -6.32
C VAL A 80 14.61 2.03 -6.85
N GLN A 81 15.72 2.03 -7.59
CA GLN A 81 16.31 3.24 -8.16
C GLN A 81 15.79 3.49 -9.58
N PRO A 82 15.20 4.66 -9.87
CA PRO A 82 14.91 5.07 -11.25
C PRO A 82 16.21 5.32 -12.05
N PRO A 83 16.17 5.37 -13.38
CA PRO A 83 14.98 5.19 -14.23
C PRO A 83 14.68 3.73 -14.61
N ASN A 84 15.65 2.81 -14.43
CA ASN A 84 15.52 1.45 -14.95
C ASN A 84 14.95 0.46 -13.92
N TYR A 85 14.84 0.85 -12.64
CA TYR A 85 14.26 0.06 -11.55
C TYR A 85 14.89 -1.34 -11.35
N THR A 86 16.13 -1.53 -11.83
CA THR A 86 16.85 -2.80 -11.72
C THR A 86 17.70 -2.92 -10.46
N GLN A 87 17.89 -1.82 -9.73
CA GLN A 87 18.69 -1.76 -8.50
C GLN A 87 17.80 -1.42 -7.33
N GLY A 88 17.94 -2.16 -6.22
CA GLY A 88 17.17 -1.95 -5.01
C GLY A 88 16.69 -3.26 -4.42
N LEU A 89 15.50 -3.22 -3.80
CA LEU A 89 14.91 -4.31 -3.06
C LEU A 89 13.49 -4.58 -3.57
N VAL A 90 13.18 -5.86 -3.74
CA VAL A 90 11.82 -6.35 -3.99
C VAL A 90 11.57 -7.51 -3.04
N MET A 91 10.55 -7.41 -2.21
CA MET A 91 10.28 -8.40 -1.18
C MET A 91 8.80 -8.57 -0.88
N ARG A 92 8.47 -9.73 -0.32
CA ARG A 92 7.13 -10.00 0.21
C ARG A 92 7.12 -9.78 1.71
N ALA A 93 6.07 -9.15 2.20
CA ALA A 93 5.81 -8.92 3.60
C ALA A 93 4.34 -9.21 3.91
N SER A 94 4.02 -9.36 5.19
CA SER A 94 2.64 -9.55 5.64
C SER A 94 2.29 -8.46 6.65
N PRO A 95 1.14 -7.79 6.50
CA PRO A 95 0.59 -6.96 7.56
C PRO A 95 0.40 -7.77 8.85
N ASP A 96 0.56 -7.12 10.01
CA ASP A 96 0.32 -7.76 11.30
C ASP A 96 -1.18 -8.04 11.54
N ALA A 97 -1.51 -8.62 12.70
CA ALA A 97 -2.90 -8.92 13.06
C ALA A 97 -3.82 -7.68 13.11
N GLN A 98 -3.25 -6.48 13.21
CA GLN A 98 -3.95 -5.20 13.18
C GLN A 98 -4.00 -4.59 11.78
N GLY A 99 -3.47 -5.26 10.75
CA GLY A 99 -3.39 -4.76 9.39
C GLY A 99 -2.30 -3.71 9.18
N ARG A 100 -1.32 -3.62 10.09
CA ARG A 100 -0.20 -2.69 9.97
C ARG A 100 0.95 -3.36 9.24
N LEU A 101 1.49 -2.69 8.24
CA LEU A 101 2.74 -3.07 7.61
C LEU A 101 3.84 -2.16 8.14
N ASN A 102 4.90 -2.72 8.69
CA ASN A 102 6.06 -1.98 9.16
C ASN A 102 7.32 -2.74 8.72
N LEU A 103 8.00 -2.19 7.73
CA LEU A 103 9.13 -2.82 7.08
C LEU A 103 10.32 -1.86 7.09
N ALA A 104 11.50 -2.34 7.50
CA ALA A 104 12.71 -1.55 7.51
C ALA A 104 13.87 -2.37 6.94
N GLU A 105 14.61 -1.76 6.02
CA GLU A 105 15.69 -2.38 5.27
C GLU A 105 16.91 -1.47 5.28
N VAL A 106 18.09 -2.08 5.36
CA VAL A 106 19.36 -1.35 5.45
C VAL A 106 20.17 -1.64 4.19
N LEU A 107 20.54 -0.59 3.46
CA LEU A 107 21.48 -0.68 2.34
C LEU A 107 22.62 0.30 2.57
N GLY A 108 23.81 -0.24 2.87
CA GLY A 108 24.97 0.58 3.24
C GLY A 108 24.71 1.34 4.54
N TYR A 109 24.85 2.66 4.49
CA TYR A 109 24.62 3.58 5.61
C TYR A 109 23.20 4.17 5.63
N THR A 110 22.31 3.66 4.79
CA THR A 110 20.93 4.16 4.64
C THR A 110 19.93 3.13 5.13
N VAL A 111 18.95 3.58 5.91
CA VAL A 111 17.77 2.79 6.29
C VAL A 111 16.56 3.29 5.52
N TYR A 112 15.91 2.37 4.83
CA TYR A 112 14.65 2.60 4.13
C TYR A 112 13.54 1.92 4.90
N LYS A 113 12.49 2.65 5.25
CA LYS A 113 11.37 2.13 6.02
C LYS A 113 10.05 2.48 5.36
N ILE A 114 9.10 1.55 5.41
CA ILE A 114 7.73 1.72 4.94
C ILE A 114 6.81 1.39 6.11
N GLU A 115 5.86 2.29 6.37
CA GLU A 115 4.80 2.09 7.34
C GLU A 115 3.44 2.28 6.66
N CYS A 116 2.59 1.25 6.67
CA CYS A 116 1.19 1.35 6.28
C CYS A 116 0.29 1.02 7.47
N LEU A 117 -0.69 1.89 7.72
CA LEU A 117 -1.60 1.80 8.85
C LEU A 117 -3.04 1.87 8.35
N LYS A 118 -3.89 1.01 8.89
CA LYS A 118 -5.35 1.15 8.78
C LYS A 118 -5.79 2.32 9.67
N LYS A 119 -6.53 3.27 9.10
CA LYS A 119 -7.20 4.35 9.83
C LYS A 119 -8.56 3.91 10.36
#